data_AF-A0A9D5W9A1-F1
#
_entry.id   AF-A0A9D5W9A1-F1
#
_cell.length_a   1.000
_cell.length_b   1.000
_cell.length_c   1.000
_cell.angle_alpha   90.00
_cell.angle_beta   90.00
_cell.angle_gamma   90.00
#
_symmetry.space_group_name_H-M   'P 1'
#
loop_
_entity.id
_entity.type
_entity.pdbx_description
1 polymer ?
#
loop_
_entity_poly.entity_id
_entity_poly.type
_entity_poly.pdbx_seq_one_letter_code
_entity_poly.pdbx_strand_id
1 'polypeptide(L)'
;MSKTYDEGWLCENFNMWEVFKIFLKKLFFWRKQPQIKKLFDDIRIICKIFPPKLIKIRKDKITVISDSGTYMPVEVNDGTVTVYGGISLKNSVVLLKDHVLVVEKVRNKILNDGSLWVDNTLLIGNIKSLSNLNIVSGGIVHCNIDKLSMLYVKDGRFKGDIGKVEKWLHISDPSGFITGNVHKVMEAMYLDCGYFITEALPDVVGGYAVIKDCKVQRPDGKLWSWEEILGNIGDLKEDQEVFLFGSGGNILLGAGAKHILFREGTDTYSRYKTETIISSNNFFRLINGNAQRVSLKIANDQHIEVPQGKFYSLIRFEICDEHSIISHRL
;
A
#
# COMPACT_ATOMS: atom_id res chain seq x y z
N MET A 1 1.36 72.09 54.51
CA MET A 1 0.39 71.15 55.12
C MET A 1 -0.04 70.14 54.06
N SER A 2 0.65 69.00 53.97
CA SER A 2 0.30 67.89 53.07
C SER A 2 -0.62 66.93 53.80
N LYS A 3 -1.81 66.66 53.24
CA LYS A 3 -2.67 65.57 53.68
C LYS A 3 -2.25 64.32 52.92
N THR A 4 -1.66 63.38 53.64
CA THR A 4 -1.52 61.97 53.26
C THR A 4 -2.91 61.36 53.06
N TYR A 5 -3.14 60.76 51.89
CA TYR A 5 -4.28 59.89 51.68
C TYR A 5 -3.90 58.50 52.20
N ASP A 6 -4.64 58.00 53.19
CA ASP A 6 -4.58 56.62 53.66
C ASP A 6 -5.06 55.67 52.56
N GLU A 7 -4.15 54.88 52.02
CA GLU A 7 -4.45 53.67 51.24
C GLU A 7 -4.91 52.57 52.21
N GLY A 8 -6.15 52.68 52.66
CA GLY A 8 -6.80 51.73 53.57
C GLY A 8 -8.00 51.03 52.95
N TRP A 9 -7.87 50.46 51.76
CA TRP A 9 -8.86 49.54 51.16
C TRP A 9 -8.14 48.36 50.49
N LEU A 10 -7.67 47.41 51.30
CA LEU A 10 -7.38 46.06 50.82
C LEU A 10 -8.13 45.08 51.70
N CYS A 11 -9.08 44.40 51.08
CA CYS A 11 -9.96 43.39 51.64
C CYS A 11 -9.21 42.36 52.48
N GLU A 12 -9.28 42.48 53.80
CA GLU A 12 -9.02 41.38 54.72
C GLU A 12 -10.08 40.30 54.50
N ASN A 13 -9.62 39.07 54.21
CA ASN A 13 -10.39 37.85 53.94
C ASN A 13 -10.77 37.54 52.48
N PHE A 14 -9.95 37.92 51.50
CA PHE A 14 -9.93 37.17 50.24
C PHE A 14 -9.24 35.81 50.44
N ASN A 15 -10.03 34.79 50.79
CA ASN A 15 -9.52 33.43 50.91
C ASN A 15 -9.21 32.88 49.51
N MET A 16 -7.96 33.06 49.08
CA MET A 16 -7.40 32.55 47.81
C MET A 16 -7.68 31.05 47.63
N TRP A 17 -7.83 30.30 48.72
CA TRP A 17 -8.17 28.88 48.67
C TRP A 17 -9.61 28.62 48.20
N GLU A 18 -10.57 29.46 48.60
CA GLU A 18 -11.95 29.36 48.12
C GLU A 18 -12.07 29.79 46.66
N VAL A 19 -11.33 30.81 46.23
CA VAL A 19 -11.22 31.18 44.81
C VAL A 19 -10.57 30.06 43.99
N PHE A 20 -9.52 29.43 44.52
CA PHE A 20 -8.86 28.28 43.89
C PHE A 20 -9.77 27.06 43.82
N LYS A 21 -10.56 26.76 44.86
CA LYS A 21 -11.59 25.70 44.83
C LYS A 21 -12.69 26.01 43.82
N ILE A 22 -13.14 27.26 43.70
CA ILE A 22 -14.11 27.67 42.68
C ILE A 22 -13.50 27.52 41.29
N PHE A 23 -12.24 27.90 41.10
CA PHE A 23 -11.49 27.71 39.86
C PHE A 23 -11.32 26.23 39.51
N LEU A 24 -10.95 25.37 40.47
CA LEU A 24 -10.87 23.91 40.32
C LEU A 24 -12.24 23.27 40.06
N LYS A 25 -13.30 23.70 40.75
CA LYS A 25 -14.69 23.26 40.48
C LYS A 25 -15.12 23.68 39.08
N LYS A 26 -14.79 24.90 38.65
CA LYS A 26 -15.03 25.36 37.29
C LYS A 26 -14.25 24.51 36.28
N LEU A 27 -12.98 24.17 36.52
CA LEU A 27 -12.23 23.20 35.71
C LEU A 27 -12.90 21.81 35.65
N PHE A 28 -13.52 21.37 36.74
CA PHE A 28 -14.28 20.11 36.79
C PHE A 28 -15.57 20.17 35.94
N PHE A 29 -16.25 21.31 35.90
CA PHE A 29 -17.39 21.55 35.00
C PHE A 29 -16.96 21.57 33.53
N TRP A 30 -15.78 22.11 33.22
CA TRP A 30 -15.23 22.11 31.85
C TRP A 30 -14.98 20.68 31.36
N ARG A 31 -14.44 19.78 32.20
CA ARG A 31 -14.31 18.35 31.83
C ARG A 31 -15.63 17.66 31.48
N LYS A 32 -16.77 18.16 31.97
CA LYS A 32 -18.11 17.63 31.66
C LYS A 32 -18.76 18.29 30.45
N GLN A 33 -18.16 19.34 29.86
CA GLN A 33 -18.69 19.90 28.62
C GLN A 33 -18.60 18.85 27.51
N PRO A 34 -19.69 18.63 26.73
CA PRO A 34 -19.72 17.58 25.71
C PRO A 34 -18.54 17.62 24.74
N GLN A 35 -18.09 18.83 24.35
CA GLN A 35 -16.97 19.05 23.45
C GLN A 35 -15.64 18.58 24.05
N ILE A 36 -15.39 18.86 25.34
CA ILE A 36 -14.16 18.45 26.03
C ILE A 36 -14.18 16.95 26.28
N LYS A 37 -15.33 16.38 26.65
CA LYS A 37 -15.49 14.93 26.80
C LYS A 37 -15.18 14.20 25.48
N LYS A 38 -15.78 14.65 24.36
CA LYS A 38 -15.49 14.13 23.02
C LYS A 38 -13.99 14.22 22.72
N LEU A 39 -13.36 15.37 22.95
CA LEU A 39 -11.92 15.55 22.71
C LEU A 39 -11.05 14.55 23.49
N PHE A 40 -11.37 14.28 24.76
CA PHE A 40 -10.65 13.27 25.56
C PHE A 40 -10.86 11.85 25.03
N ASP A 41 -12.09 11.50 24.65
CA ASP A 41 -12.42 10.20 24.08
C ASP A 41 -11.68 10.01 22.74
N ASP A 42 -11.68 11.02 21.87
CA ASP A 42 -10.97 11.04 20.60
C ASP A 42 -9.46 10.87 20.80
N ILE A 43 -8.84 11.61 21.74
CA ILE A 43 -7.42 11.44 22.07
C ILE A 43 -7.12 10.02 22.56
N ARG A 44 -7.98 9.44 23.39
CA ARG A 44 -7.80 8.07 23.90
C ARG A 44 -7.81 7.05 22.77
N ILE A 45 -8.63 7.26 21.74
CA ILE A 45 -8.66 6.43 20.53
C ILE A 45 -7.39 6.65 19.72
N ILE A 46 -7.01 7.89 19.45
CA ILE A 46 -5.84 8.25 18.64
C ILE A 46 -4.53 7.77 19.29
N CYS A 47 -4.43 7.78 20.62
CA CYS A 47 -3.29 7.24 21.38
C CYS A 47 -3.08 5.72 21.19
N LYS A 48 -4.09 4.98 20.67
CA LYS A 48 -3.93 3.55 20.31
C LYS A 48 -3.25 3.36 18.95
N ILE A 49 -3.19 4.43 18.16
CA ILE A 49 -2.64 4.43 16.79
C ILE A 49 -1.29 5.14 16.78
N PHE A 50 -1.20 6.28 17.45
CA PHE A 50 -0.01 7.12 17.45
C PHE A 50 0.58 7.25 18.86
N PRO A 51 1.92 7.25 19.00
CA PRO A 51 2.59 7.60 20.24
C PRO A 51 2.11 8.96 20.77
N PRO A 52 1.86 9.12 22.08
CA PRO A 52 1.33 10.37 22.65
C PRO A 52 2.18 11.61 22.31
N LYS A 53 3.50 11.45 22.16
CA LYS A 53 4.41 12.54 21.78
C LYS A 53 4.12 13.15 20.40
N LEU A 54 3.50 12.38 19.50
CA LEU A 54 3.13 12.82 18.15
C LEU A 54 1.77 13.49 18.10
N ILE A 55 0.97 13.41 19.16
CA ILE A 55 -0.38 13.97 19.20
C ILE A 55 -0.31 15.40 19.73
N LYS A 56 -0.91 16.34 19.01
CA LYS A 56 -1.04 17.74 19.42
C LYS A 56 -2.48 18.21 19.26
N ILE A 57 -2.99 18.87 20.29
CA ILE A 57 -4.26 19.60 20.24
C ILE A 57 -3.93 21.02 19.80
N ARG A 58 -4.52 21.46 18.69
CA ARG A 58 -4.37 22.84 18.18
C ARG A 58 -5.74 23.44 18.02
N LYS A 59 -6.02 24.46 18.83
CA LYS A 59 -7.35 25.07 18.98
C LYS A 59 -8.38 24.00 19.40
N ASP A 60 -9.17 23.54 18.45
CA ASP A 60 -10.29 22.59 18.54
C ASP A 60 -10.04 21.32 17.71
N LYS A 61 -8.84 21.16 17.12
CA LYS A 61 -8.50 20.02 16.27
C LYS A 61 -7.38 19.18 16.87
N ILE A 62 -7.49 17.87 16.70
CA ILE A 62 -6.40 16.95 16.98
C ILE A 62 -5.54 16.83 15.72
N THR A 63 -4.23 16.89 15.91
CA THR A 63 -3.25 16.70 14.85
C THR A 63 -2.23 15.67 15.26
N VAL A 64 -1.75 14.88 14.30
CA VAL A 64 -0.63 13.95 14.48
C VAL A 64 0.57 14.44 13.69
N ILE A 65 1.75 14.36 14.30
CA ILE A 65 3.01 14.73 13.67
C ILE A 65 3.54 13.50 12.93
N SER A 66 3.61 13.58 11.61
CA SER A 66 4.27 12.56 10.79
C SER A 66 5.78 12.51 11.06
N ASP A 67 6.46 11.44 10.63
CA ASP A 67 7.92 11.32 10.74
C ASP A 67 8.68 12.50 10.09
N SER A 68 8.08 13.14 9.07
CA SER A 68 8.63 14.33 8.42
C SER A 68 8.49 15.63 9.22
N GLY A 69 7.85 15.60 10.40
CA GLY A 69 7.51 16.78 11.19
C GLY A 69 6.25 17.52 10.72
N THR A 70 5.58 17.03 9.67
CA THR A 70 4.35 17.64 9.15
C THR A 70 3.14 17.27 10.01
N TYR A 71 2.29 18.26 10.29
CA TYR A 71 1.06 18.09 11.08
C TYR A 71 -0.11 17.63 10.18
N MET A 72 -0.66 16.47 10.49
CA MET A 72 -1.84 15.91 9.83
C MET A 72 -3.06 16.06 10.73
N PRO A 73 -4.14 16.72 10.26
CA PRO A 73 -5.41 16.71 10.98
C PRO A 73 -5.93 15.29 11.17
N VAL A 74 -6.50 15.03 12.34
CA VAL A 74 -7.18 13.77 12.66
C VAL A 74 -8.57 14.07 13.20
N GLU A 75 -9.55 13.34 12.69
CA GLU A 75 -10.93 13.41 13.13
C GLU A 75 -11.43 12.02 13.53
N VAL A 76 -12.21 11.96 14.61
CA VAL A 76 -12.85 10.74 15.07
C VAL A 76 -14.35 10.96 15.06
N ASN A 77 -15.06 10.21 14.22
CA ASN A 77 -16.52 10.31 14.07
C ASN A 77 -17.09 8.89 13.91
N ASP A 78 -18.06 8.53 14.74
CA ASP A 78 -18.81 7.27 14.66
C ASP A 78 -17.92 6.02 14.49
N GLY A 79 -16.87 5.93 15.31
CA GLY A 79 -15.88 4.83 15.26
C GLY A 79 -14.88 4.93 14.11
N THR A 80 -15.03 5.87 13.18
CA THR A 80 -14.06 6.10 12.10
C THR A 80 -13.00 7.09 12.55
N VAL A 81 -11.72 6.71 12.39
CA VAL A 81 -10.57 7.60 12.57
C VAL A 81 -10.08 8.02 11.19
N THR A 82 -10.25 9.29 10.86
CA THR A 82 -9.81 9.86 9.57
C THR A 82 -8.55 10.66 9.77
N VAL A 83 -7.49 10.32 9.03
CA VAL A 83 -6.24 11.08 9.00
C VAL A 83 -6.08 11.75 7.64
N TYR A 84 -5.88 13.05 7.64
CA TYR A 84 -5.82 13.88 6.43
C TYR A 84 -4.36 14.11 6.03
N GLY A 85 -3.78 13.18 5.26
CA GLY A 85 -2.41 13.21 4.76
C GLY A 85 -1.79 11.82 4.71
N GLY A 86 -0.45 11.75 4.60
CA GLY A 86 0.29 10.48 4.72
C GLY A 86 0.72 10.21 6.16
N ILE A 87 0.70 8.93 6.56
CA ILE A 87 1.18 8.48 7.87
C ILE A 87 2.14 7.31 7.77
N SER A 88 3.04 7.23 8.75
CA SER A 88 3.99 6.15 8.94
C SER A 88 3.82 5.61 10.35
N LEU A 89 3.62 4.29 10.45
CA LEU A 89 3.57 3.57 11.72
C LEU A 89 4.86 2.78 11.83
N LYS A 90 5.68 3.13 12.82
CA LYS A 90 7.00 2.57 13.04
C LYS A 90 7.18 2.07 14.46
N ASN A 91 7.67 0.84 14.63
CA ASN A 91 7.99 0.24 15.93
C ASN A 91 6.80 0.27 16.91
N SER A 92 5.63 -0.19 16.47
CA SER A 92 4.40 -0.06 17.26
C SER A 92 3.46 -1.27 17.14
N VAL A 93 2.48 -1.36 18.04
CA VAL A 93 1.35 -2.28 17.94
C VAL A 93 0.07 -1.45 17.94
N VAL A 94 -0.67 -1.51 16.84
CA VAL A 94 -1.88 -0.74 16.60
C VAL A 94 -3.08 -1.68 16.50
N LEU A 95 -4.07 -1.45 17.36
CA LEU A 95 -5.29 -2.26 17.44
C LEU A 95 -6.51 -1.37 17.21
N LEU A 96 -7.06 -1.42 16.00
CA LEU A 96 -8.28 -0.73 15.57
C LEU A 96 -9.50 -1.65 15.78
N LYS A 97 -9.84 -1.97 17.04
CA LYS A 97 -10.93 -2.91 17.41
C LYS A 97 -12.27 -2.57 16.73
N ASP A 98 -13.07 -1.72 17.37
CA ASP A 98 -14.38 -1.27 16.88
C ASP A 98 -14.26 -0.03 15.98
N HIS A 99 -13.04 0.24 15.49
CA HIS A 99 -12.71 1.46 14.78
C HIS A 99 -12.24 1.15 13.38
N VAL A 100 -12.52 2.06 12.47
CA VAL A 100 -12.11 1.95 11.07
C VAL A 100 -11.18 3.10 10.75
N LEU A 101 -10.04 2.80 10.15
CA LEU A 101 -9.09 3.81 9.69
C LEU A 101 -9.46 4.29 8.29
N VAL A 102 -9.39 5.61 8.08
CA VAL A 102 -9.42 6.25 6.77
C VAL A 102 -8.18 7.15 6.67
N VAL A 103 -7.46 7.06 5.55
CA VAL A 103 -6.32 7.93 5.28
C VAL A 103 -6.60 8.70 3.99
N GLU A 104 -6.91 9.98 4.13
CA GLU A 104 -7.32 10.83 3.01
C GLU A 104 -6.16 11.62 2.44
N LYS A 105 -6.08 11.62 1.11
CA LYS A 105 -5.16 12.49 0.38
C LYS A 105 -5.59 13.95 0.52
N VAL A 106 -4.65 14.82 0.88
CA VAL A 106 -4.87 16.26 0.99
C VAL A 106 -3.97 17.00 0.02
N ARG A 107 -4.57 17.53 -1.05
CA ARG A 107 -3.86 18.25 -2.13
C ARG A 107 -2.89 17.32 -2.90
N ASN A 108 -2.14 17.87 -3.85
CA ASN A 108 -1.17 17.12 -4.67
C ASN A 108 0.25 17.13 -4.09
N LYS A 109 0.41 17.18 -2.76
CA LYS A 109 1.75 17.14 -2.14
C LYS A 109 2.15 15.70 -1.82
N ILE A 110 3.42 15.37 -2.06
CA ILE A 110 3.98 14.01 -1.90
C ILE A 110 3.78 13.45 -0.48
N LEU A 111 3.93 14.27 0.56
CA LEU A 111 3.78 13.82 1.96
C LEU A 111 2.32 13.78 2.46
N ASN A 112 1.39 14.27 1.65
CA ASN A 112 -0.05 14.29 1.95
C ASN A 112 -0.83 13.47 0.92
N ASP A 113 -0.19 12.44 0.37
CA ASP A 113 -0.69 11.64 -0.72
C ASP A 113 -1.74 10.60 -0.30
N GLY A 114 -2.03 10.49 1.00
CA GLY A 114 -2.95 9.48 1.53
C GLY A 114 -2.29 8.11 1.74
N SER A 115 -0.97 8.05 1.81
CA SER A 115 -0.21 6.81 2.06
C SER A 115 -0.20 6.41 3.53
N LEU A 116 -0.26 5.11 3.77
CA LEU A 116 0.07 4.46 5.03
C LEU A 116 1.33 3.62 4.84
N TRP A 117 2.38 3.92 5.60
CA TRP A 117 3.59 3.11 5.71
C TRP A 117 3.55 2.31 7.01
N VAL A 118 3.78 1.01 6.93
CA VAL A 118 3.85 0.11 8.09
C VAL A 118 5.24 -0.52 8.12
N ASP A 119 6.05 -0.06 9.07
CA ASP A 119 7.45 -0.46 9.28
C ASP A 119 7.61 -1.05 10.69
N ASN A 120 8.10 -2.28 10.79
CA ASN A 120 8.32 -3.00 12.06
C ASN A 120 7.15 -2.79 13.06
N THR A 121 5.94 -2.89 12.54
CA THR A 121 4.70 -2.56 13.25
C THR A 121 3.68 -3.64 13.00
N LEU A 122 2.92 -4.00 14.04
CA LEU A 122 1.74 -4.84 13.93
C LEU A 122 0.48 -3.97 13.91
N LEU A 123 -0.25 -3.96 12.80
CA LEU A 123 -1.53 -3.27 12.64
C LEU A 123 -2.65 -4.31 12.52
N ILE A 124 -3.64 -4.27 13.41
CA ILE A 124 -4.82 -5.15 13.37
C ILE A 124 -6.10 -4.31 13.36
N GLY A 125 -7.03 -4.59 12.46
CA GLY A 125 -8.40 -4.04 12.46
C GLY A 125 -8.98 -3.82 11.07
N ASN A 126 -9.66 -2.71 10.80
CA ASN A 126 -10.27 -2.44 9.49
C ASN A 126 -9.81 -1.10 8.92
N ILE A 127 -9.61 -1.04 7.61
CA ILE A 127 -9.27 0.19 6.89
C ILE A 127 -10.33 0.38 5.80
N LYS A 128 -11.08 1.47 5.84
CA LYS A 128 -12.09 1.71 4.80
C LYS A 128 -11.43 2.12 3.48
N SER A 129 -10.58 3.15 3.53
CA SER A 129 -9.88 3.60 2.34
C SER A 129 -8.58 4.32 2.62
N LEU A 130 -7.63 4.14 1.69
CA LEU A 130 -6.39 4.90 1.62
C LEU A 130 -5.88 4.98 0.18
N SER A 131 -4.93 5.87 -0.11
CA SER A 131 -4.30 5.89 -1.43
C SER A 131 -3.31 4.74 -1.58
N ASN A 132 -2.30 4.65 -0.70
CA ASN A 132 -1.27 3.63 -0.82
C ASN A 132 -1.03 2.91 0.50
N LEU A 133 -1.02 1.59 0.48
CA LEU A 133 -0.53 0.78 1.60
C LEU A 133 0.87 0.27 1.27
N ASN A 134 1.86 0.69 2.07
CA ASN A 134 3.24 0.22 1.96
C ASN A 134 3.58 -0.59 3.21
N ILE A 135 3.85 -1.89 3.04
CA ILE A 135 4.24 -2.78 4.14
C ILE A 135 5.69 -3.19 3.93
N VAL A 136 6.56 -2.70 4.80
CA VAL A 136 8.01 -2.78 4.66
C VAL A 136 8.68 -3.13 5.98
N SER A 137 9.94 -3.57 5.93
CA SER A 137 10.81 -3.74 7.09
C SER A 137 10.17 -4.56 8.22
N GLY A 138 9.57 -5.71 7.84
CA GLY A 138 8.91 -6.62 8.78
C GLY A 138 7.55 -6.13 9.30
N GLY A 139 6.95 -5.09 8.73
CA GLY A 139 5.59 -4.67 9.03
C GLY A 139 4.58 -5.81 8.83
N ILE A 140 3.60 -5.93 9.73
CA ILE A 140 2.54 -6.92 9.70
C ILE A 140 1.20 -6.20 9.76
N VAL A 141 0.37 -6.40 8.75
CA VAL A 141 -0.97 -5.84 8.66
C VAL A 141 -1.97 -6.99 8.63
N HIS A 142 -2.87 -7.03 9.60
CA HIS A 142 -4.00 -7.94 9.65
C HIS A 142 -5.29 -7.14 9.61
N CYS A 143 -5.82 -6.88 8.41
CA CYS A 143 -7.02 -6.08 8.26
C CYS A 143 -7.84 -6.43 7.02
N ASN A 144 -9.12 -6.05 7.07
CA ASN A 144 -9.93 -5.93 5.87
C ASN A 144 -9.84 -4.50 5.34
N ILE A 145 -9.75 -4.36 4.03
CA ILE A 145 -9.67 -3.09 3.32
C ILE A 145 -10.75 -3.00 2.26
N ASP A 146 -11.65 -2.02 2.34
CA ASP A 146 -12.68 -1.89 1.29
C ASP A 146 -12.03 -1.48 -0.04
N LYS A 147 -11.12 -0.49 0.02
CA LYS A 147 -10.51 0.09 -1.17
C LYS A 147 -9.14 0.72 -0.90
N LEU A 148 -8.20 0.52 -1.81
CA LEU A 148 -6.94 1.27 -1.86
C LEU A 148 -6.49 1.51 -3.31
N SER A 149 -5.67 2.52 -3.57
CA SER A 149 -5.14 2.73 -4.93
C SER A 149 -3.94 1.83 -5.22
N MET A 150 -2.96 1.75 -4.33
CA MET A 150 -1.72 0.97 -4.53
C MET A 150 -1.39 0.12 -3.30
N LEU A 151 -1.18 -1.18 -3.45
CA LEU A 151 -0.66 -2.06 -2.39
C LEU A 151 0.76 -2.46 -2.75
N TYR A 152 1.72 -2.10 -1.91
CA TYR A 152 3.12 -2.46 -2.05
C TYR A 152 3.59 -3.22 -0.81
N VAL A 153 3.94 -4.49 -1.01
CA VAL A 153 4.51 -5.37 0.02
C VAL A 153 5.94 -5.68 -0.40
N LYS A 154 6.90 -5.11 0.33
CA LYS A 154 8.31 -5.45 0.15
C LYS A 154 8.59 -6.73 0.93
N ASP A 155 9.13 -6.59 2.13
CA ASP A 155 9.48 -7.64 3.09
C ASP A 155 8.49 -7.69 4.28
N GLY A 156 7.28 -7.17 4.06
CA GLY A 156 6.17 -7.15 5.01
C GLY A 156 5.17 -8.29 4.84
N ARG A 157 4.15 -8.32 5.70
CA ARG A 157 3.08 -9.32 5.67
C ARG A 157 1.71 -8.65 5.71
N PHE A 158 0.83 -9.04 4.81
CA PHE A 158 -0.58 -8.69 4.82
C PHE A 158 -1.44 -9.94 5.06
N LYS A 159 -2.45 -9.82 5.91
CA LYS A 159 -3.49 -10.82 6.12
C LYS A 159 -4.87 -10.17 6.14
N GLY A 160 -5.81 -10.68 5.35
CA GLY A 160 -7.21 -10.24 5.34
C GLY A 160 -7.74 -10.06 3.92
N ASP A 161 -8.91 -9.42 3.80
CA ASP A 161 -9.57 -9.25 2.51
C ASP A 161 -9.47 -7.80 2.00
N ILE A 162 -9.25 -7.65 0.70
CA ILE A 162 -9.19 -6.36 0.00
C ILE A 162 -10.29 -6.32 -1.06
N GLY A 163 -11.26 -5.44 -0.89
CA GLY A 163 -12.36 -5.23 -1.84
C GLY A 163 -11.86 -4.79 -3.21
N LYS A 164 -10.98 -3.78 -3.26
CA LYS A 164 -10.52 -3.23 -4.54
C LYS A 164 -9.15 -2.56 -4.44
N VAL A 165 -8.26 -2.88 -5.37
CA VAL A 165 -7.03 -2.14 -5.67
C VAL A 165 -7.24 -1.34 -6.96
N GLU A 166 -7.21 -0.01 -6.91
CA GLU A 166 -7.54 0.83 -8.07
C GLU A 166 -6.44 0.94 -9.11
N LYS A 167 -5.19 0.69 -8.74
CA LYS A 167 -4.07 0.79 -9.65
C LYS A 167 -3.26 -0.49 -9.62
N TRP A 168 -2.27 -0.56 -8.72
CA TRP A 168 -1.34 -1.68 -8.72
C TRP A 168 -1.22 -2.40 -7.38
N LEU A 169 -1.15 -3.73 -7.50
CA LEU A 169 -0.79 -4.66 -6.43
C LEU A 169 0.66 -5.11 -6.68
N HIS A 170 1.55 -4.98 -5.70
CA HIS A 170 2.96 -5.36 -5.84
C HIS A 170 3.49 -6.14 -4.64
N ILE A 171 4.03 -7.34 -4.88
CA ILE A 171 4.90 -8.05 -3.94
C ILE A 171 6.31 -8.08 -4.51
N SER A 172 7.26 -7.38 -3.87
CA SER A 172 8.55 -7.07 -4.48
C SER A 172 9.75 -7.83 -3.89
N ASP A 173 9.59 -8.49 -2.74
CA ASP A 173 10.68 -9.20 -2.04
C ASP A 173 10.32 -10.67 -1.78
N PRO A 174 11.31 -11.60 -1.76
CA PRO A 174 11.08 -13.01 -1.39
C PRO A 174 10.43 -13.22 -0.02
N SER A 175 10.60 -12.25 0.90
CA SER A 175 10.00 -12.29 2.23
C SER A 175 8.58 -11.71 2.29
N GLY A 176 8.14 -11.06 1.21
CA GLY A 176 6.82 -10.45 1.09
C GLY A 176 5.72 -11.49 1.09
N PHE A 177 4.65 -11.20 1.85
CA PHE A 177 3.57 -12.17 2.05
C PHE A 177 2.21 -11.50 2.02
N ILE A 178 1.28 -12.06 1.24
CA ILE A 178 -0.14 -11.71 1.26
C ILE A 178 -0.94 -12.98 1.53
N THR A 179 -1.84 -12.94 2.50
CA THR A 179 -2.81 -14.03 2.80
C THR A 179 -4.22 -13.49 2.88
N GLY A 180 -5.14 -14.12 2.17
CA GLY A 180 -6.52 -13.67 2.06
C GLY A 180 -6.83 -13.14 0.67
N ASN A 181 -8.03 -12.61 0.48
CA ASN A 181 -8.54 -12.37 -0.86
C ASN A 181 -8.29 -10.93 -1.30
N VAL A 182 -7.86 -10.76 -2.54
CA VAL A 182 -7.97 -9.48 -3.25
C VAL A 182 -9.06 -9.68 -4.29
N HIS A 183 -10.19 -8.99 -4.17
CA HIS A 183 -11.32 -9.26 -5.04
C HIS A 183 -11.13 -8.66 -6.44
N LYS A 184 -10.61 -7.43 -6.53
CA LYS A 184 -10.41 -6.72 -7.81
C LYS A 184 -9.11 -5.93 -7.86
N VAL A 185 -8.43 -5.98 -9.01
CA VAL A 185 -7.28 -5.14 -9.35
C VAL A 185 -7.58 -4.41 -10.65
N MET A 186 -7.62 -3.08 -10.64
CA MET A 186 -8.17 -2.33 -11.76
C MET A 186 -7.18 -1.98 -12.87
N GLU A 187 -5.88 -1.85 -12.58
CA GLU A 187 -4.89 -1.56 -13.62
C GLU A 187 -3.90 -2.73 -13.74
N ALA A 188 -3.10 -2.99 -12.70
CA ALA A 188 -1.95 -3.88 -12.84
C ALA A 188 -1.66 -4.75 -11.61
N MET A 189 -1.26 -6.00 -11.82
CA MET A 189 -0.79 -6.89 -10.75
C MET A 189 0.68 -7.29 -11.00
N TYR A 190 1.58 -6.87 -10.11
CA TYR A 190 3.02 -7.16 -10.16
C TYR A 190 3.43 -8.09 -9.01
N LEU A 191 3.56 -9.38 -9.25
CA LEU A 191 3.98 -10.36 -8.25
C LEU A 191 5.42 -10.79 -8.57
N ASP A 192 6.40 -9.95 -8.20
CA ASP A 192 7.81 -10.21 -8.52
C ASP A 192 8.38 -11.39 -7.71
N CYS A 193 8.07 -11.45 -6.42
CA CYS A 193 8.62 -12.43 -5.48
C CYS A 193 7.60 -12.77 -4.39
N GLY A 194 7.99 -13.61 -3.43
CA GLY A 194 7.23 -13.85 -2.21
C GLY A 194 6.06 -14.81 -2.39
N TYR A 195 5.02 -14.64 -1.59
CA TYR A 195 3.86 -15.54 -1.58
C TYR A 195 2.56 -14.75 -1.59
N PHE A 196 1.65 -15.18 -2.45
CA PHE A 196 0.26 -14.73 -2.45
C PHE A 196 -0.65 -15.93 -2.23
N ILE A 197 -1.18 -16.08 -1.02
CA ILE A 197 -2.04 -17.19 -0.62
C ILE A 197 -3.49 -16.70 -0.59
N THR A 198 -4.32 -17.20 -1.49
CA THR A 198 -5.71 -16.74 -1.66
C THR A 198 -6.68 -17.88 -1.93
N GLU A 199 -7.92 -17.77 -1.44
CA GLU A 199 -9.01 -18.71 -1.73
C GLU A 199 -9.59 -18.49 -3.13
N ALA A 200 -9.55 -17.25 -3.62
CA ALA A 200 -9.97 -16.89 -4.97
C ALA A 200 -8.95 -15.94 -5.62
N LEU A 201 -8.70 -16.13 -6.91
CA LEU A 201 -7.86 -15.23 -7.68
C LEU A 201 -8.56 -13.87 -7.87
N PRO A 202 -7.82 -12.75 -7.89
CA PRO A 202 -8.39 -11.43 -8.15
C PRO A 202 -8.90 -11.30 -9.59
N ASP A 203 -10.03 -10.60 -9.77
CA ASP A 203 -10.46 -10.09 -11.07
C ASP A 203 -9.57 -8.90 -11.48
N VAL A 204 -8.65 -9.13 -12.43
CA VAL A 204 -7.67 -8.13 -12.91
C VAL A 204 -8.23 -7.39 -14.12
N VAL A 205 -9.02 -6.34 -13.87
CA VAL A 205 -9.78 -5.60 -14.89
C VAL A 205 -8.89 -4.87 -15.90
N GLY A 206 -7.71 -4.40 -15.47
CA GLY A 206 -6.83 -3.60 -16.32
C GLY A 206 -6.03 -4.40 -17.35
N GLY A 207 -6.20 -5.72 -17.38
CA GLY A 207 -5.58 -6.58 -18.37
C GLY A 207 -4.07 -6.77 -18.21
N TYR A 208 -3.45 -6.21 -17.16
CA TYR A 208 -2.00 -6.28 -16.97
C TYR A 208 -1.63 -7.08 -15.72
N ALA A 209 -1.00 -8.24 -15.92
CA ALA A 209 -0.41 -9.04 -14.86
C ALA A 209 1.04 -9.39 -15.20
N VAL A 210 1.91 -9.26 -14.22
CA VAL A 210 3.32 -9.64 -14.21
C VAL A 210 3.53 -10.52 -12.99
N ILE A 211 3.65 -11.82 -13.17
CA ILE A 211 4.02 -12.75 -12.08
C ILE A 211 5.43 -13.24 -12.41
N LYS A 212 6.38 -13.19 -11.48
CA LYS A 212 7.77 -13.69 -11.69
C LYS A 212 8.06 -14.89 -10.80
N ASP A 213 8.73 -14.67 -9.68
CA ASP A 213 9.12 -15.73 -8.74
C ASP A 213 8.09 -15.88 -7.61
N CYS A 214 6.98 -15.14 -7.67
CA CYS A 214 5.94 -15.19 -6.65
C CYS A 214 5.16 -16.50 -6.71
N LYS A 215 4.99 -17.14 -5.55
CA LYS A 215 4.17 -18.34 -5.41
C LYS A 215 2.73 -17.94 -5.13
N VAL A 216 1.89 -18.03 -6.15
CA VAL A 216 0.44 -17.84 -6.02
C VAL A 216 -0.18 -19.18 -5.63
N GLN A 217 -0.65 -19.29 -4.39
CA GLN A 217 -1.09 -20.54 -3.77
C GLN A 217 -2.51 -20.47 -3.24
N ARG A 218 -3.14 -21.63 -3.18
CA ARG A 218 -4.36 -21.88 -2.40
C ARG A 218 -4.00 -22.06 -0.92
N PRO A 219 -4.97 -21.97 0.00
CA PRO A 219 -4.71 -22.22 1.43
C PRO A 219 -4.22 -23.64 1.74
N ASP A 220 -4.51 -24.62 0.86
CA ASP A 220 -4.02 -26.00 0.97
C ASP A 220 -2.55 -26.17 0.53
N GLY A 221 -1.90 -25.09 0.09
CA GLY A 221 -0.50 -25.07 -0.35
C GLY A 221 -0.27 -25.42 -1.82
N LYS A 222 -1.31 -25.82 -2.56
CA LYS A 222 -1.20 -26.05 -4.01
C LYS A 222 -1.07 -24.72 -4.75
N LEU A 223 -0.23 -24.69 -5.78
CA LEU A 223 -0.11 -23.54 -6.66
C LEU A 223 -1.37 -23.41 -7.53
N TRP A 224 -1.79 -22.18 -7.79
CA TRP A 224 -2.73 -21.89 -8.85
C TRP A 224 -2.07 -22.16 -10.20
N SER A 225 -2.79 -22.78 -11.14
CA SER A 225 -2.26 -22.98 -12.48
C SER A 225 -2.25 -21.67 -13.27
N TRP A 226 -1.41 -21.57 -14.29
CA TRP A 226 -1.34 -20.37 -15.11
C TRP A 226 -2.64 -20.17 -15.91
N GLU A 227 -3.30 -21.26 -16.34
CA GLU A 227 -4.62 -21.23 -16.98
C GLU A 227 -5.66 -20.59 -16.07
N GLU A 228 -5.68 -20.97 -14.79
CA GLU A 228 -6.60 -20.42 -13.80
C GLU A 228 -6.33 -18.93 -13.55
N ILE A 229 -5.06 -18.53 -13.49
CA ILE A 229 -4.65 -17.12 -13.36
C ILE A 229 -5.10 -16.31 -14.58
N LEU A 230 -4.85 -16.80 -15.80
CA LEU A 230 -5.28 -16.13 -17.03
C LEU A 230 -6.80 -15.95 -17.08
N GLY A 231 -7.57 -16.95 -16.63
CA GLY A 231 -9.03 -16.90 -16.61
C GLY A 231 -9.62 -15.80 -15.72
N ASN A 232 -8.82 -15.17 -14.86
CA ASN A 232 -9.26 -14.08 -13.96
C ASN A 232 -8.71 -12.70 -14.38
N ILE A 233 -8.04 -12.60 -15.54
CA ILE A 233 -7.63 -11.30 -16.09
C ILE A 233 -8.76 -10.80 -17.00
N GLY A 234 -9.40 -9.71 -16.59
CA GLY A 234 -10.64 -9.19 -17.17
C GLY A 234 -10.48 -8.42 -18.50
N ASP A 235 -11.61 -8.31 -19.20
CA ASP A 235 -12.00 -7.37 -20.28
C ASP A 235 -10.87 -6.76 -21.13
N LEU A 236 -10.27 -7.62 -21.94
CA LEU A 236 -9.18 -7.33 -22.87
C LEU A 236 -9.70 -6.72 -24.17
N LYS A 237 -10.17 -5.46 -24.09
CA LYS A 237 -10.88 -4.78 -25.19
C LYS A 237 -9.99 -4.26 -26.32
N GLU A 238 -8.69 -4.18 -26.11
CA GLU A 238 -7.68 -3.72 -27.08
C GLU A 238 -6.42 -4.60 -26.95
N ASP A 239 -5.53 -4.61 -27.96
CA ASP A 239 -4.28 -5.40 -27.96
C ASP A 239 -3.36 -4.98 -26.79
N GLN A 240 -3.57 -5.60 -25.63
CA GLN A 240 -2.82 -5.39 -24.39
C GLN A 240 -1.90 -6.59 -24.10
N GLU A 241 -0.89 -6.41 -23.27
CA GLU A 241 0.14 -7.43 -23.05
C GLU A 241 0.02 -8.04 -21.64
N VAL A 242 -0.12 -9.36 -21.56
CA VAL A 242 -0.23 -10.13 -20.31
C VAL A 242 1.01 -10.98 -20.13
N PHE A 243 1.78 -10.79 -19.05
CA PHE A 243 3.02 -11.52 -18.84
C PHE A 243 3.00 -12.40 -17.59
N LEU A 244 2.96 -13.72 -17.78
CA LEU A 244 3.06 -14.67 -16.68
C LEU A 244 4.46 -15.31 -16.68
N PHE A 245 5.42 -14.68 -16.01
CA PHE A 245 6.78 -15.19 -15.84
C PHE A 245 6.89 -16.24 -14.71
N GLY A 246 8.00 -16.98 -14.78
CA GLY A 246 8.58 -17.83 -13.73
C GLY A 246 10.03 -17.46 -13.38
N SER A 247 10.63 -16.41 -13.96
CA SER A 247 11.99 -15.99 -13.60
C SER A 247 12.27 -14.49 -13.77
N GLY A 248 12.63 -13.81 -12.67
CA GLY A 248 13.83 -12.98 -12.49
C GLY A 248 14.18 -11.77 -13.38
N GLY A 249 13.53 -11.55 -14.52
CA GLY A 249 13.85 -10.49 -15.48
C GLY A 249 13.26 -9.12 -15.14
N ASN A 250 13.99 -8.05 -15.45
CA ASN A 250 13.37 -6.74 -15.61
C ASN A 250 13.05 -6.55 -17.09
N ILE A 251 11.77 -6.58 -17.41
CA ILE A 251 11.26 -6.40 -18.77
C ILE A 251 10.77 -4.98 -18.92
N LEU A 252 11.21 -4.32 -19.99
CA LEU A 252 10.76 -2.99 -20.39
C LEU A 252 9.96 -3.14 -21.68
N LEU A 253 8.68 -2.78 -21.63
CA LEU A 253 7.75 -2.89 -22.75
C LEU A 253 6.88 -1.66 -22.89
N GLY A 254 6.44 -1.42 -24.13
CA GLY A 254 5.34 -0.53 -24.47
C GLY A 254 4.27 -1.34 -25.19
N ALA A 255 3.00 -0.97 -25.00
CA ALA A 255 1.87 -1.68 -25.58
C ALA A 255 1.99 -1.88 -27.10
N GLY A 256 1.70 -3.11 -27.56
CA GLY A 256 1.72 -3.45 -28.98
C GLY A 256 3.12 -3.72 -29.53
N ALA A 257 4.14 -3.87 -28.69
CA ALA A 257 5.50 -4.04 -29.15
C ALA A 257 5.67 -5.36 -29.92
N LYS A 258 6.47 -5.30 -30.99
CA LYS A 258 6.98 -6.52 -31.65
C LYS A 258 8.19 -7.12 -30.93
N HIS A 259 8.75 -6.37 -29.98
CA HIS A 259 10.00 -6.71 -29.33
C HIS A 259 9.96 -6.46 -27.83
N ILE A 260 10.67 -7.29 -27.08
CA ILE A 260 10.87 -7.17 -25.64
C ILE A 260 12.32 -6.80 -25.37
N LEU A 261 12.56 -5.75 -24.58
CA LEU A 261 13.90 -5.47 -24.06
C LEU A 261 14.06 -6.16 -22.70
N PHE A 262 15.06 -7.04 -22.63
CA PHE A 262 15.37 -7.81 -21.46
C PHE A 262 16.72 -7.42 -20.89
N ARG A 263 16.79 -7.21 -19.58
CA ARG A 263 18.04 -6.97 -18.85
C ARG A 263 18.65 -8.29 -18.39
N GLU A 264 19.74 -8.69 -19.04
CA GLU A 264 20.52 -9.89 -18.71
C GLU A 264 21.68 -9.55 -17.75
N GLY A 265 21.90 -10.40 -16.73
CA GLY A 265 23.06 -10.30 -15.85
C GLY A 265 24.32 -10.88 -16.50
N THR A 266 25.50 -10.28 -16.25
CA THR A 266 26.76 -10.66 -16.92
C THR A 266 27.43 -11.95 -16.40
N ASP A 267 26.80 -12.67 -15.46
CA ASP A 267 27.35 -13.91 -14.89
C ASP A 267 27.00 -15.13 -15.78
N THR A 268 28.00 -15.93 -16.11
CA THR A 268 27.90 -17.11 -16.99
C THR A 268 27.00 -18.22 -16.44
N TYR A 269 26.80 -18.28 -15.11
CA TYR A 269 25.92 -19.24 -14.42
C TYR A 269 24.60 -18.62 -13.95
N SER A 270 24.35 -17.39 -14.40
CA SER A 270 23.14 -16.66 -14.08
C SER A 270 21.90 -17.40 -14.55
N ARG A 271 20.93 -17.61 -13.64
CA ARG A 271 19.55 -17.98 -14.01
C ARG A 271 18.89 -16.93 -14.93
N TYR A 272 19.47 -15.74 -15.03
CA TYR A 272 19.03 -14.62 -15.85
C TYR A 272 19.68 -14.61 -17.25
N LYS A 273 20.29 -15.72 -17.67
CA LYS A 273 20.71 -15.91 -19.07
C LYS A 273 19.50 -16.07 -19.98
N THR A 274 19.60 -15.44 -21.14
CA THR A 274 18.59 -15.40 -22.19
C THR A 274 17.98 -16.76 -22.52
N GLU A 275 18.80 -17.79 -22.69
CA GLU A 275 18.32 -19.13 -23.05
C GLU A 275 17.52 -19.76 -21.90
N THR A 276 17.96 -19.54 -20.66
CA THR A 276 17.25 -19.99 -19.44
C THR A 276 15.92 -19.28 -19.30
N ILE A 277 15.87 -17.98 -19.57
CA ILE A 277 14.63 -17.18 -19.51
C ILE A 277 13.65 -17.66 -20.57
N ILE A 278 14.07 -17.85 -21.82
CA ILE A 278 13.14 -18.31 -22.86
C ILE A 278 12.63 -19.72 -22.53
N SER A 279 13.51 -20.63 -22.10
CA SER A 279 13.15 -22.05 -21.93
C SER A 279 12.40 -22.37 -20.65
N SER A 280 12.53 -21.57 -19.59
CA SER A 280 11.89 -21.83 -18.28
C SER A 280 10.60 -21.02 -18.05
N ASN A 281 10.17 -20.21 -19.02
CA ASN A 281 9.03 -19.31 -18.88
C ASN A 281 7.96 -19.58 -19.94
N ASN A 282 6.73 -19.19 -19.64
CA ASN A 282 5.65 -19.14 -20.61
C ASN A 282 5.35 -17.67 -20.93
N PHE A 283 5.31 -17.33 -22.21
CA PHE A 283 4.97 -15.98 -22.63
C PHE A 283 3.58 -16.01 -23.25
N PHE A 284 2.75 -15.06 -22.88
CA PHE A 284 1.43 -14.89 -23.44
C PHE A 284 1.33 -13.48 -24.00
N ARG A 285 0.52 -13.33 -25.04
CA ARG A 285 0.14 -12.05 -25.61
C ARG A 285 -1.34 -12.08 -25.88
N LEU A 286 -2.00 -10.95 -25.78
CA LEU A 286 -3.37 -10.85 -26.24
C LEU A 286 -3.34 -10.51 -27.72
N ILE A 287 -3.96 -11.37 -28.52
CA ILE A 287 -4.09 -11.21 -29.96
C ILE A 287 -5.58 -11.35 -30.26
N ASN A 288 -6.21 -10.25 -30.68
CA ASN A 288 -7.65 -10.18 -30.93
C ASN A 288 -8.50 -10.57 -29.69
N GLY A 289 -8.15 -10.05 -28.51
CA GLY A 289 -8.87 -10.29 -27.26
C GLY A 289 -8.70 -11.69 -26.65
N ASN A 290 -7.85 -12.54 -27.23
CA ASN A 290 -7.56 -13.88 -26.71
C ASN A 290 -6.12 -13.96 -26.22
N ALA A 291 -5.91 -14.51 -25.02
CA ALA A 291 -4.58 -14.84 -24.54
C ALA A 291 -4.00 -16.00 -25.37
N GLN A 292 -2.97 -15.70 -26.13
CA GLN A 292 -2.25 -16.65 -26.96
C GLN A 292 -0.85 -16.82 -26.39
N ARG A 293 -0.40 -18.08 -26.31
CA ARG A 293 1.00 -18.35 -26.00
C ARG A 293 1.85 -17.87 -27.17
N VAL A 294 2.92 -17.14 -26.86
CA VAL A 294 3.90 -16.67 -27.82
C VAL A 294 5.27 -17.24 -27.46
N SER A 295 6.14 -17.38 -28.46
CA SER A 295 7.54 -17.66 -28.23
C SER A 295 8.38 -16.40 -28.38
N LEU A 296 9.55 -16.39 -27.75
CA LEU A 296 10.52 -15.30 -27.88
C LEU A 296 11.74 -15.84 -28.62
N LYS A 297 12.26 -15.09 -29.58
CA LYS A 297 13.56 -15.34 -30.20
C LYS A 297 14.44 -14.10 -30.08
N ILE A 298 15.76 -14.26 -30.03
CA ILE A 298 16.68 -13.12 -30.06
C ILE A 298 16.47 -12.36 -31.38
N ALA A 299 16.22 -11.06 -31.31
CA ALA A 299 16.03 -10.23 -32.50
C ALA A 299 17.34 -10.14 -33.29
N ASN A 300 17.24 -10.12 -34.62
CA ASN A 300 18.41 -10.05 -35.50
C ASN A 300 19.16 -8.70 -35.38
N ASP A 301 18.50 -7.65 -34.89
CA ASP A 301 19.02 -6.29 -34.77
C ASP A 301 19.20 -5.87 -33.29
N GLN A 302 20.32 -6.27 -32.68
CA GLN A 302 20.68 -5.88 -31.31
C GLN A 302 21.25 -4.45 -31.21
N HIS A 303 20.59 -3.47 -31.82
CA HIS A 303 20.97 -2.06 -31.71
C HIS A 303 20.47 -1.49 -30.38
N ILE A 304 21.19 -1.77 -29.30
CA ILE A 304 20.91 -1.23 -27.97
C ILE A 304 22.17 -0.54 -27.44
N GLU A 305 22.15 0.78 -27.36
CA GLU A 305 23.21 1.53 -26.71
C GLU A 305 23.10 1.37 -25.19
N VAL A 306 24.01 0.60 -24.60
CA VAL A 306 24.13 0.50 -23.15
C VAL A 306 25.13 1.56 -22.67
N PRO A 307 24.74 2.49 -21.78
CA PRO A 307 25.68 3.46 -21.21
C PRO A 307 26.86 2.76 -20.53
N GLN A 308 28.09 3.20 -20.81
CA GLN A 308 29.30 2.63 -20.20
C GLN A 308 29.19 2.65 -18.65
N GLY A 309 29.64 1.56 -18.00
CA GLY A 309 29.73 1.47 -16.54
C GLY A 309 28.60 0.69 -15.84
N LYS A 310 27.87 -0.19 -16.53
CA LYS A 310 26.79 -1.00 -15.94
C LYS A 310 27.06 -2.51 -16.03
N PHE A 311 26.75 -3.25 -14.95
CA PHE A 311 26.94 -4.70 -14.81
C PHE A 311 25.81 -5.53 -15.45
N TYR A 312 25.30 -5.14 -16.62
CA TYR A 312 24.23 -5.87 -17.31
C TYR A 312 24.26 -5.61 -18.82
N SER A 313 23.78 -6.60 -19.58
CA SER A 313 23.50 -6.47 -21.01
C SER A 313 22.00 -6.25 -21.22
N LEU A 314 21.63 -5.57 -22.30
CA LEU A 314 20.25 -5.53 -22.76
C LEU A 314 20.14 -6.40 -24.02
N ILE A 315 19.14 -7.25 -24.07
CA ILE A 315 18.86 -8.13 -25.21
C ILE A 315 17.45 -7.83 -25.70
N ARG A 316 17.34 -7.61 -27.02
CA ARG A 316 16.07 -7.47 -27.71
C ARG A 316 15.59 -8.85 -28.12
N PHE A 317 14.40 -9.24 -27.65
CA PHE A 317 13.67 -10.39 -28.15
C PHE A 317 12.61 -9.94 -29.14
N GLU A 318 12.40 -10.67 -30.21
CA GLU A 318 11.22 -10.58 -31.07
C GLU A 318 10.15 -11.52 -30.53
N ILE A 319 8.91 -11.02 -30.47
CA ILE A 319 7.74 -11.83 -30.11
C ILE A 319 7.31 -12.58 -31.37
N CYS A 320 7.32 -13.90 -31.30
CA CYS A 320 6.87 -14.80 -32.34
C CYS A 320 5.47 -15.30 -32.01
N ASP A 321 4.49 -14.88 -32.81
CA ASP A 321 3.15 -15.44 -32.76
C ASP A 321 3.22 -16.86 -33.36
N GLU A 322 3.13 -17.89 -32.54
CA GLU A 322 3.08 -19.27 -33.04
C GLU A 322 1.71 -19.50 -33.71
N HIS A 323 1.67 -19.44 -35.03
CA HIS A 323 0.55 -19.99 -35.79
C HIS A 323 0.54 -21.53 -35.69
N SER A 324 0.08 -22.08 -34.57
CA SER A 324 -0.28 -23.51 -34.48
C SER A 324 -1.22 -23.82 -33.31
N ILE A 325 -2.52 -23.79 -33.62
CA ILE A 325 -3.57 -24.74 -33.19
C ILE A 325 -3.52 -25.19 -31.72
N ILE A 326 -4.21 -24.47 -30.83
CA ILE A 326 -5.23 -25.07 -29.96
C ILE A 326 -6.42 -24.11 -29.93
N SER A 327 -7.42 -24.39 -30.75
CA SER A 327 -8.74 -23.78 -30.61
C SER A 327 -9.41 -24.38 -29.37
N HIS A 328 -9.26 -23.76 -28.21
CA HIS A 328 -10.30 -23.88 -27.21
C HIS A 328 -11.32 -22.78 -27.50
N ARG A 329 -12.41 -23.19 -28.15
CA ARG A 329 -13.66 -22.44 -28.09
C ARG A 329 -14.09 -22.43 -26.62
N LEU A 330 -14.24 -21.23 -26.06
CA LEU A 330 -15.07 -21.01 -24.88
C LEU A 330 -16.53 -21.34 -25.20
#